data_AF-A0A517Y9Z6-F1
#
_entry.id   AF-A0A517Y9Z6-F1
#
_cell.length_a   1.000
_cell.length_b   1.000
_cell.length_c   1.000
_cell.angle_alpha   90.00
_cell.angle_beta   90.00
_cell.angle_gamma   90.00
#
_symmetry.space_group_name_H-M   'P 1'
#
loop_
_entity.id
_entity.type
_entity.pdbx_description
1 polymer ?
#
loop_
_entity_poly.entity_id
_entity_poly.type
_entity_poly.pdbx_seq_one_letter_code
_entity_poly.pdbx_strand_id
1 'polypeptide(L)'
;MSAVIVLLLGLAIVIGGVLALRLHAFVALILAALAVASLTPTAAFVRQSLLDRAKKLDVRIESAETTEGVVQLSAPSHMKLDADTEWIVIRAGRDPWKFTQLGKLVPNENSAPTLDHARRQLFQARFAASGAIPPLNSGGLMDFPTVADVVVTTPILQAATADAAKISPPDQVAAGFGSTAAGIGILIAFASIVGKCLLDSGAADRVVRSALKITGESGAPAAFVGSGFLLGIPVFFDTVFYLMLPLGKALCLRTGKNYLFYVLTIVAGATMAHSLVPPTPGPLLVAAELHVNMGLMMVVGTLVGGGAVMAGYFFSAALNRRFELPLRNLSTSPQESTQSTELPEASLPPLWLSLLPLLLPVFLIGGAELFAVWLRTRSDSSPQIPAGLLRAISLLGDKNVALIIAAAIAVATLVWMRRISRKELARSLQDALAGAGVIILITSAGGAFGKVMQQTGVASLISDLPVHSTPAILTMAFLVTAAVRTAQGSATVAMITAVGILAPLANAGQLNFHPVWLAMAIGCGSKPLAWMNDSGFWVITQMSGMTEAEGLKYITTLLLVMSIVGLALTIAGAILVPLR
;
A
#
# COMPACT_ATOMS: atom_id res chain seq x y z
N MET A 1 -1.47 30.13 -4.62
CA MET A 1 -0.31 29.23 -4.83
C MET A 1 -0.70 28.17 -5.84
N SER A 2 0.21 27.73 -6.71
CA SER A 2 -0.05 26.55 -7.56
C SER A 2 -0.02 25.28 -6.70
N ALA A 3 -0.76 24.24 -7.09
CA ALA A 3 -0.79 22.99 -6.35
C ALA A 3 0.60 22.30 -6.29
N VAL A 4 1.46 22.54 -7.29
CA VAL A 4 2.87 22.10 -7.29
C VAL A 4 3.65 22.73 -6.13
N ILE A 5 3.46 24.02 -5.84
CA ILE A 5 4.16 24.69 -4.73
C ILE A 5 3.69 24.10 -3.39
N VAL A 6 2.39 23.83 -3.26
CA VAL A 6 1.83 23.20 -2.05
C VAL A 6 2.42 21.79 -1.84
N LEU A 7 2.51 20.99 -2.91
CA LEU A 7 3.17 19.67 -2.89
C LEU A 7 4.64 19.76 -2.47
N LEU A 8 5.42 20.64 -3.12
CA LEU A 8 6.84 20.80 -2.83
C LEU A 8 7.08 21.27 -1.39
N LEU A 9 6.22 22.17 -0.89
CA LEU A 9 6.29 22.62 0.50
C LEU A 9 5.97 21.48 1.48
N GLY A 10 4.89 20.73 1.24
CA GLY A 10 4.55 19.55 2.05
C GLY A 10 5.72 18.57 2.10
N LEU A 11 6.33 18.27 0.95
CA LEU A 11 7.49 17.41 0.86
C LEU A 11 8.71 17.98 1.59
N ALA A 12 8.98 19.28 1.45
CA ALA A 12 10.06 19.96 2.16
C ALA A 12 9.87 19.91 3.68
N ILE A 13 8.63 20.01 4.17
CA ILE A 13 8.31 19.88 5.60
C ILE A 13 8.55 18.45 6.09
N VAL A 14 8.12 17.42 5.34
CA VAL A 14 8.38 16.03 5.74
C VAL A 14 9.89 15.75 5.73
N ILE A 15 10.59 16.08 4.65
CA ILE A 15 12.03 15.81 4.51
C ILE A 15 12.83 16.64 5.51
N GLY A 16 12.60 17.96 5.58
CA GLY A 16 13.29 18.86 6.49
C GLY A 16 12.98 18.58 7.95
N GLY A 17 11.74 18.21 8.27
CA GLY A 17 11.34 17.78 9.61
C GLY A 17 12.10 16.55 10.08
N VAL A 18 12.20 15.52 9.24
CA VAL A 18 12.92 14.28 9.58
C VAL A 18 14.44 14.49 9.60
N LEU A 19 15.01 15.16 8.59
CA LEU A 19 16.46 15.29 8.45
C LEU A 19 17.07 16.43 9.27
N ALA A 20 16.55 17.65 9.09
CA ALA A 20 17.15 18.85 9.67
C ALA A 20 16.75 19.01 11.15
N LEU A 21 15.48 18.76 11.45
CA LEU A 21 14.94 18.91 12.81
C LEU A 21 14.93 17.60 13.62
N ARG A 22 15.30 16.47 13.01
CA ARG A 22 15.29 15.13 13.64
C ARG A 22 13.95 14.78 14.29
N LEU A 23 12.84 15.27 13.71
CA LEU A 23 11.50 14.96 14.19
C LEU A 23 11.17 13.49 13.90
N HIS A 24 10.40 12.88 14.80
CA HIS A 24 9.80 11.59 14.54
C HIS A 24 8.87 11.67 13.32
N ALA A 25 8.87 10.65 12.46
CA ALA A 25 8.13 10.65 11.18
C ALA A 25 6.64 10.99 11.34
N PHE A 26 6.01 10.52 12.43
CA PHE A 26 4.64 10.88 12.79
C PHE A 26 4.44 12.40 12.89
N VAL A 27 5.30 13.09 13.63
CA VAL A 27 5.20 14.54 13.86
C VAL A 27 5.44 15.29 12.55
N ALA A 28 6.44 14.88 11.77
CA ALA A 28 6.74 15.50 10.48
C ALA A 28 5.57 15.37 9.48
N LEU A 29 4.92 14.20 9.43
CA LEU A 29 3.75 13.95 8.57
C LEU A 29 2.53 14.76 8.99
N ILE A 30 2.24 14.86 10.29
CA ILE A 30 1.12 15.68 10.79
C ILE A 30 1.35 17.17 10.53
N LEU A 31 2.56 17.67 10.77
CA LEU A 31 2.91 19.07 10.48
C LEU A 31 2.80 19.37 8.99
N ALA A 32 3.28 18.47 8.13
CA ALA A 32 3.13 18.61 6.69
C ALA A 32 1.66 18.59 6.28
N ALA A 33 0.84 17.68 6.82
CA ALA A 33 -0.58 17.59 6.53
C ALA A 33 -1.33 18.87 6.96
N LEU A 34 -1.03 19.41 8.14
CA LEU A 34 -1.62 20.66 8.62
C LEU A 34 -1.19 21.85 7.76
N ALA A 35 0.10 21.97 7.43
CA ALA A 35 0.58 23.06 6.58
C ALA A 35 -0.05 23.02 5.18
N VAL A 36 -0.11 21.83 4.57
CA VAL A 36 -0.77 21.63 3.27
C VAL A 36 -2.25 21.96 3.37
N ALA A 37 -2.95 21.47 4.39
CA ALA A 37 -4.39 21.73 4.59
C ALA A 37 -4.67 23.23 4.78
N SER A 38 -3.85 23.94 5.56
CA SER A 38 -3.97 25.39 5.76
C SER A 38 -3.71 26.21 4.49
N LEU A 39 -2.87 25.71 3.59
CA LEU A 39 -2.55 26.37 2.33
C LEU A 39 -3.46 25.97 1.17
N THR A 40 -4.34 24.99 1.40
CA THR A 40 -5.30 24.50 0.40
C THR A 40 -6.54 25.40 0.40
N PRO A 41 -6.86 26.07 -0.73
CA PRO A 41 -8.09 26.85 -0.86
C PRO A 41 -9.34 26.04 -0.55
N THR A 42 -10.31 26.64 0.15
CA THR A 42 -11.63 26.04 0.43
C THR A 42 -12.36 25.61 -0.85
N ALA A 43 -12.12 26.27 -1.98
CA ALA A 43 -12.67 25.90 -3.28
C ALA A 43 -12.22 24.51 -3.78
N ALA A 44 -11.01 24.07 -3.42
CA ALA A 44 -10.54 22.71 -3.70
C ALA A 44 -11.33 21.66 -2.93
N PHE A 45 -11.67 22.00 -1.68
CA PHE A 45 -12.44 21.12 -0.82
C PHE A 45 -13.88 20.99 -1.33
N VAL A 46 -14.51 22.10 -1.72
CA VAL A 46 -15.81 22.07 -2.43
C VAL A 46 -15.71 21.12 -3.61
N ARG A 47 -14.60 21.18 -4.37
CA ARG A 47 -14.38 20.30 -5.52
C ARG A 47 -14.30 18.84 -5.19
N GLN A 48 -13.50 18.46 -4.21
CA GLN A 48 -13.38 17.06 -3.84
C GLN A 48 -14.69 16.53 -3.23
N SER A 49 -15.35 17.31 -2.37
CA SER A 49 -16.64 16.94 -1.77
C SER A 49 -17.72 16.74 -2.83
N LEU A 50 -17.75 17.60 -3.87
CA LEU A 50 -18.64 17.43 -5.01
C LEU A 50 -18.32 16.18 -5.82
N LEU A 51 -17.05 15.95 -6.16
CA LEU A 51 -16.62 14.77 -6.91
C LEU A 51 -16.98 13.48 -6.17
N ASP A 52 -16.74 13.42 -4.86
CA ASP A 52 -17.06 12.25 -4.04
C ASP A 52 -18.57 12.02 -3.91
N ARG A 53 -19.36 13.09 -3.74
CA ARG A 53 -20.83 13.01 -3.69
C ARG A 53 -21.42 12.63 -5.04
N ALA A 54 -20.87 13.14 -6.14
CA ALA A 54 -21.29 12.79 -7.48
C ALA A 54 -20.96 11.34 -7.85
N LYS A 55 -19.77 10.84 -7.47
CA LYS A 55 -19.42 9.41 -7.61
C LYS A 55 -20.43 8.49 -6.91
N LYS A 56 -20.94 8.89 -5.73
CA LYS A 56 -21.99 8.15 -5.01
C LYS A 56 -23.35 8.22 -5.70
N LEU A 57 -23.61 9.29 -6.44
CA LEU A 57 -24.83 9.46 -7.23
C LEU A 57 -24.86 8.52 -8.43
N ASP A 58 -23.68 8.25 -9.02
CA ASP A 58 -23.47 7.37 -10.18
C ASP A 58 -24.42 7.66 -11.36
N VAL A 59 -24.72 8.96 -11.53
CA VAL A 59 -25.46 9.51 -12.67
C VAL A 59 -24.47 9.87 -13.77
N ARG A 60 -24.70 9.35 -14.98
CA ARG A 60 -23.80 9.50 -16.13
C ARG A 60 -24.51 10.09 -17.33
N ILE A 61 -23.76 10.72 -18.21
CA ILE A 61 -24.22 11.14 -19.53
C ILE A 61 -23.92 9.99 -20.49
N GLU A 62 -24.96 9.42 -21.11
CA GLU A 62 -24.84 8.30 -22.06
C GLU A 62 -24.71 8.77 -23.50
N SER A 63 -25.45 9.82 -23.87
CA SER A 63 -25.41 10.40 -25.20
C SER A 63 -25.88 11.87 -25.16
N ALA A 64 -25.42 12.67 -26.12
CA ALA A 64 -25.85 14.06 -26.28
C ALA A 64 -26.19 14.32 -27.76
N GLU A 65 -27.41 14.79 -28.04
CA GLU A 65 -27.82 15.20 -29.38
C GLU A 65 -27.58 16.69 -29.59
N THR A 66 -26.84 17.02 -30.65
CA THR A 66 -26.35 18.37 -30.95
C THR A 66 -27.42 19.33 -31.46
N THR A 67 -28.56 18.84 -31.93
CA THR A 67 -29.54 19.65 -32.68
C THR A 67 -30.50 20.44 -31.76
N GLU A 68 -30.69 20.04 -30.51
CA GLU A 68 -31.58 20.71 -29.53
C GLU A 68 -31.00 20.82 -28.10
N GLY A 69 -29.74 20.41 -27.87
CA GLY A 69 -29.15 20.41 -26.53
C GLY A 69 -29.82 19.42 -25.57
N VAL A 70 -30.38 18.33 -26.13
CA VAL A 70 -30.97 17.21 -25.39
C VAL A 70 -29.85 16.24 -25.01
N VAL A 71 -29.79 15.86 -23.74
CA VAL A 71 -28.80 14.92 -23.20
C VAL A 71 -29.53 13.74 -22.57
N GLN A 72 -29.05 12.54 -22.87
CA GLN A 72 -29.51 11.31 -22.24
C GLN A 72 -28.64 10.98 -21.03
N LEU A 73 -29.29 10.77 -19.89
CA LEU A 73 -28.65 10.46 -18.62
C LEU A 73 -29.02 9.04 -18.18
N SER A 74 -28.07 8.32 -17.58
CA SER A 74 -28.35 7.07 -16.86
C SER A 74 -28.15 7.24 -15.36
N ALA A 75 -29.06 6.66 -14.58
CA ALA A 75 -29.00 6.65 -13.12
C ALA A 75 -29.29 5.27 -12.54
N PRO A 76 -28.90 4.99 -11.29
CA PRO A 76 -29.21 3.74 -10.62
C PRO A 76 -30.73 3.52 -10.48
N SER A 77 -31.19 2.27 -10.63
CA SER A 77 -32.63 1.92 -10.65
C SER A 77 -33.40 2.18 -9.35
N HIS A 78 -32.70 2.42 -8.24
CA HIS A 78 -33.30 2.76 -6.93
C HIS A 78 -33.45 4.28 -6.73
N MET A 79 -32.92 5.09 -7.63
CA MET A 79 -32.99 6.55 -7.54
C MET A 79 -34.35 7.03 -8.07
N LYS A 80 -35.06 7.84 -7.29
CA LYS A 80 -36.24 8.57 -7.78
C LYS A 80 -35.77 9.82 -8.51
N LEU A 81 -36.08 9.88 -9.81
CA LEU A 81 -35.77 11.01 -10.67
C LEU A 81 -37.05 11.83 -10.83
N ASP A 82 -37.30 12.74 -9.88
CA ASP A 82 -38.48 13.62 -9.92
C ASP A 82 -38.22 14.81 -10.87
N ALA A 83 -39.25 15.21 -11.64
CA ALA A 83 -39.20 16.33 -12.59
C ALA A 83 -38.82 17.67 -11.94
N ASP A 84 -39.11 17.83 -10.65
CA ASP A 84 -38.80 19.04 -9.86
C ASP A 84 -37.32 19.12 -9.43
N THR A 85 -36.51 18.10 -9.73
CA THR A 85 -35.10 18.07 -9.33
C THR A 85 -34.25 18.86 -10.32
N GLU A 86 -33.70 20.00 -9.89
CA GLU A 86 -32.72 20.75 -10.68
C GLU A 86 -31.37 20.01 -10.73
N TRP A 87 -30.93 19.70 -11.95
CA TRP A 87 -29.62 19.11 -12.23
C TRP A 87 -28.67 20.17 -12.80
N ILE A 88 -27.40 20.11 -12.40
CA ILE A 88 -26.38 21.06 -12.80
C ILE A 88 -25.21 20.27 -13.40
N VAL A 89 -24.75 20.70 -14.57
CA VAL A 89 -23.52 20.17 -15.18
C VAL A 89 -22.38 21.08 -14.80
N ILE A 90 -21.37 20.49 -14.17
CA ILE A 90 -20.19 21.20 -13.73
C ILE A 90 -18.97 20.61 -14.42
N ARG A 91 -18.14 21.49 -15.01
CA ARG A 91 -16.84 21.13 -15.59
C ARG A 91 -15.71 21.48 -14.65
N ALA A 92 -14.82 20.51 -14.42
CA ALA A 92 -13.51 20.79 -13.85
C ALA A 92 -12.71 21.59 -14.89
N GLY A 93 -12.46 22.88 -14.62
CA GLY A 93 -11.64 23.73 -15.50
C GLY A 93 -10.15 23.40 -15.40
N ARG A 94 -9.33 24.04 -16.24
CA ARG A 94 -7.84 23.97 -16.17
C ARG A 94 -7.29 24.53 -14.84
N ASP A 95 -8.05 25.36 -14.14
CA ASP A 95 -7.72 25.81 -12.80
C ASP A 95 -8.21 24.76 -11.77
N PRO A 96 -7.31 24.07 -11.04
CA PRO A 96 -7.69 23.01 -10.10
C PRO A 96 -8.59 23.51 -8.95
N TRP A 97 -8.73 24.83 -8.79
CA TRP A 97 -9.47 25.48 -7.72
C TRP A 97 -10.83 26.04 -8.15
N LYS A 98 -11.22 25.95 -9.43
CA LYS A 98 -12.48 26.53 -9.93
C LYS A 98 -13.32 25.54 -10.70
N PHE A 99 -14.63 25.62 -10.47
CA PHE A 99 -15.62 25.00 -11.33
C PHE A 99 -16.21 26.02 -12.28
N THR A 100 -16.42 25.59 -13.53
CA THR A 100 -17.27 26.33 -14.46
C THR A 100 -18.60 25.61 -14.51
N GLN A 101 -19.67 26.27 -14.05
CA GLN A 101 -21.01 25.78 -14.29
C GLN A 101 -21.28 25.90 -15.78
N LEU A 102 -21.47 24.76 -16.45
CA LEU A 102 -21.73 24.72 -17.90
C LEU A 102 -23.20 24.99 -18.21
N GLY A 103 -24.10 24.64 -17.29
CA GLY A 103 -25.53 24.88 -17.46
C GLY A 103 -26.38 24.11 -16.46
N LYS A 104 -27.68 24.44 -16.44
CA LYS A 104 -28.71 23.70 -15.72
C LYS A 104 -29.42 22.74 -16.67
N LEU A 105 -29.70 21.53 -16.23
CA LEU A 105 -30.46 20.51 -16.93
C LEU A 105 -31.87 20.44 -16.34
N VAL A 106 -32.86 20.59 -17.21
CA VAL A 106 -34.28 20.46 -16.87
C VAL A 106 -34.77 19.12 -17.43
N PRO A 107 -35.35 18.23 -16.61
CA PRO A 107 -35.95 16.99 -17.09
C PRO A 107 -37.00 17.26 -18.18
N ASN A 108 -36.99 16.49 -19.27
CA ASN A 108 -38.00 16.65 -20.31
C ASN A 108 -39.33 16.06 -19.81
N GLU A 109 -40.37 16.90 -19.66
CA GLU A 109 -41.67 16.53 -19.08
C GLU A 109 -42.34 15.33 -19.78
N ASN A 110 -41.96 15.05 -21.04
CA ASN A 110 -42.54 13.97 -21.85
C ASN A 110 -41.70 12.68 -21.90
N SER A 111 -40.55 12.60 -21.23
CA SER A 111 -39.72 11.39 -21.23
C SER A 111 -39.85 10.62 -19.90
N ALA A 112 -40.64 9.55 -19.91
CA ALA A 112 -40.67 8.61 -18.79
C ALA A 112 -39.36 7.82 -18.72
N PRO A 113 -38.81 7.55 -17.51
CA PRO A 113 -37.58 6.80 -17.38
C PRO A 113 -37.76 5.38 -17.95
N THR A 114 -36.92 5.00 -18.90
CA THR A 114 -36.92 3.67 -19.51
C THR A 114 -35.82 2.81 -18.87
N LEU A 115 -36.13 1.55 -18.59
CA LEU A 115 -35.17 0.60 -18.02
C LEU A 115 -34.33 -0.02 -19.13
N ASP A 116 -33.01 0.19 -19.07
CA ASP A 116 -32.07 -0.51 -19.94
C ASP A 116 -31.88 -1.96 -19.48
N HIS A 117 -31.51 -2.86 -20.39
CA HIS A 117 -31.29 -4.29 -20.13
C HIS A 117 -30.28 -4.55 -19.00
N ALA A 118 -29.42 -3.57 -18.68
CA ALA A 118 -28.42 -3.60 -17.60
C ALA A 118 -28.92 -3.11 -16.21
N ARG A 119 -30.23 -2.92 -15.97
CA ARG A 119 -30.83 -2.45 -14.69
C ARG A 119 -30.54 -0.99 -14.28
N ARG A 120 -30.34 -0.07 -15.24
CA ARG A 120 -30.26 1.39 -15.02
C ARG A 120 -31.50 2.10 -15.58
N GLN A 121 -31.88 3.24 -15.02
CA GLN A 121 -32.94 4.10 -15.56
C GLN A 121 -32.33 5.15 -16.50
N LEU A 122 -32.88 5.28 -17.70
CA LEU A 122 -32.50 6.26 -18.70
C LEU A 122 -33.56 7.35 -18.79
N PHE A 123 -33.15 8.63 -18.81
CA PHE A 123 -34.05 9.77 -18.99
C PHE A 123 -33.41 10.88 -19.83
N GLN A 124 -34.24 11.73 -20.44
CA GLN A 124 -33.78 12.86 -21.24
C GLN A 124 -33.89 14.16 -20.45
N ALA A 125 -32.88 15.01 -20.58
CA ALA A 125 -32.87 16.35 -20.01
C ALA A 125 -32.41 17.38 -21.06
N ARG A 126 -32.84 18.63 -20.92
CA ARG A 126 -32.48 19.75 -21.80
C ARG A 126 -31.74 20.83 -21.03
N PHE A 127 -30.77 21.48 -21.66
CA PHE A 127 -30.13 22.65 -21.06
C PHE A 127 -31.11 23.84 -20.98
N ALA A 128 -31.19 24.49 -19.82
CA ALA A 128 -32.01 25.69 -19.64
C ALA A 128 -31.48 26.83 -20.54
N ALA A 129 -32.39 27.53 -21.25
CA ALA A 129 -32.06 28.55 -22.25
C ALA A 129 -31.27 29.77 -21.72
N SER A 130 -31.19 29.94 -20.39
CA SER A 130 -30.52 31.06 -19.76
C SER A 130 -29.10 30.69 -19.28
N GLY A 131 -28.11 30.93 -20.15
CA GLY A 131 -26.71 31.06 -19.77
C GLY A 131 -25.78 29.97 -20.33
N ALA A 132 -25.23 30.26 -21.52
CA ALA A 132 -24.07 29.62 -22.15
C ALA A 132 -24.19 28.12 -22.50
N ILE A 133 -24.84 27.82 -23.62
CA ILE A 133 -24.38 26.70 -24.46
C ILE A 133 -22.91 27.03 -24.82
N PRO A 134 -21.91 26.22 -24.48
CA PRO A 134 -20.52 26.51 -24.83
C PRO A 134 -20.39 26.69 -26.36
N PRO A 135 -19.58 27.64 -26.84
CA PRO A 135 -19.48 27.92 -28.26
C PRO A 135 -19.04 26.67 -29.04
N LEU A 136 -19.82 26.33 -30.06
CA LEU A 136 -19.53 25.25 -31.01
C LEU A 136 -18.20 25.55 -31.71
N ASN A 137 -17.28 24.58 -31.75
CA ASN A 137 -16.13 24.69 -32.65
C ASN A 137 -16.63 24.72 -34.11
N SER A 138 -15.83 25.28 -35.02
CA SER A 138 -16.15 25.60 -36.42
C SER A 138 -16.50 24.41 -37.35
N GLY A 139 -16.79 23.24 -36.78
CA GLY A 139 -17.28 22.05 -37.47
C GLY A 139 -18.65 21.55 -36.99
N GLY A 140 -19.38 22.31 -36.16
CA GLY A 140 -20.74 21.94 -35.71
C GLY A 140 -20.80 20.79 -34.70
N LEU A 141 -19.65 20.31 -34.21
CA LEU A 141 -19.56 19.36 -33.11
C LEU A 141 -19.50 20.12 -31.79
N MET A 142 -20.47 19.88 -30.89
CA MET A 142 -20.31 20.23 -29.48
C MET A 142 -19.30 19.25 -28.86
N ASP A 143 -18.27 19.75 -28.18
CA ASP A 143 -17.47 18.94 -27.26
C ASP A 143 -18.30 18.62 -25.99
N PHE A 144 -19.10 17.56 -26.07
CA PHE A 144 -19.77 16.95 -24.91
C PHE A 144 -19.42 15.45 -24.84
N PRO A 145 -19.15 14.90 -23.64
CA PRO A 145 -18.05 15.23 -22.75
C PRO A 145 -17.09 14.03 -22.61
N THR A 146 -15.80 14.29 -22.45
CA THR A 146 -14.91 13.33 -21.76
C THR A 146 -15.43 13.08 -20.33
N VAL A 147 -15.12 11.91 -19.76
CA VAL A 147 -15.47 11.38 -18.41
C VAL A 147 -15.17 12.32 -17.21
N ALA A 148 -14.71 13.56 -17.46
CA ALA A 148 -14.34 14.57 -16.46
C ALA A 148 -15.47 15.55 -16.06
N ASP A 149 -16.60 15.58 -16.77
CA ASP A 149 -17.73 16.48 -16.44
C ASP A 149 -18.72 15.78 -15.47
N VAL A 150 -19.13 16.50 -14.41
CA VAL A 150 -19.86 15.94 -13.26
C VAL A 150 -21.28 16.48 -13.23
N VAL A 151 -22.27 15.59 -13.16
CA VAL A 151 -23.69 15.94 -13.00
C VAL A 151 -24.08 15.83 -11.53
N VAL A 152 -24.55 16.93 -10.93
CA VAL A 152 -24.97 17.00 -9.52
C VAL A 152 -26.28 17.76 -9.38
N THR A 153 -27.01 17.51 -8.29
CA THR A 153 -28.22 18.28 -7.98
C THR A 153 -27.90 19.55 -7.20
N THR A 154 -28.76 20.57 -7.27
CA THR A 154 -28.61 21.83 -6.51
C THR A 154 -28.44 21.61 -4.99
N PRO A 155 -29.20 20.70 -4.33
CA PRO A 155 -28.99 20.39 -2.91
C PRO A 155 -27.62 19.78 -2.61
N ILE A 156 -27.06 18.95 -3.51
CA ILE A 156 -25.72 18.39 -3.35
C ILE A 156 -24.67 19.49 -3.46
N LEU A 157 -24.87 20.42 -4.39
CA LEU A 157 -23.99 21.57 -4.55
C LEU A 157 -23.97 22.46 -3.30
N GLN A 158 -25.16 22.82 -2.82
CA GLN A 158 -25.32 23.62 -1.60
C GLN A 158 -24.73 22.91 -0.37
N ALA A 159 -24.99 21.61 -0.21
CA ALA A 159 -24.42 20.82 0.89
C ALA A 159 -22.88 20.75 0.82
N ALA A 160 -22.30 20.54 -0.37
CA ALA A 160 -20.85 20.51 -0.53
C ALA A 160 -20.21 21.87 -0.24
N THR A 161 -20.85 22.98 -0.64
CA THR A 161 -20.38 24.34 -0.30
C THR A 161 -20.51 24.66 1.19
N ALA A 162 -21.59 24.24 1.83
CA ALA A 162 -21.82 24.46 3.26
C ALA A 162 -20.87 23.65 4.14
N ASP A 163 -20.58 22.40 3.75
CA ASP A 163 -19.59 21.56 4.42
C ASP A 163 -18.18 22.13 4.25
N ALA A 164 -17.82 22.56 3.04
CA ALA A 164 -16.52 23.17 2.77
C ALA A 164 -16.26 24.44 3.58
N ALA A 165 -17.30 25.23 3.84
CA ALA A 165 -17.21 26.45 4.63
C ALA A 165 -16.99 26.18 6.12
N LYS A 166 -17.24 24.95 6.61
CA LYS A 166 -17.19 24.59 8.04
C LYS A 166 -15.95 23.79 8.44
N ILE A 167 -15.19 23.28 7.47
CA ILE A 167 -14.14 22.30 7.75
C ILE A 167 -12.81 23.02 7.98
N SER A 168 -12.33 22.95 9.22
CA SER A 168 -11.02 23.49 9.59
C SER A 168 -9.89 22.57 9.10
N PRO A 169 -8.67 23.09 8.82
CA PRO A 169 -7.53 22.25 8.47
C PRO A 169 -7.24 21.12 9.48
N PRO A 170 -7.32 21.33 10.81
CA PRO A 170 -7.22 20.24 11.79
C PRO A 170 -8.27 19.14 11.61
N ASP A 171 -9.52 19.49 11.31
CA ASP A 171 -10.59 18.49 11.10
C ASP A 171 -10.32 17.62 9.87
N GLN A 172 -9.73 18.20 8.82
CA GLN A 172 -9.34 17.44 7.61
C GLN A 172 -8.25 16.43 7.93
N VAL A 173 -7.22 16.86 8.67
CA VAL A 173 -6.13 15.98 9.09
C VAL A 173 -6.66 14.88 10.01
N ALA A 174 -7.52 15.22 10.98
CA ALA A 174 -8.12 14.27 11.90
C ALA A 174 -9.02 13.25 11.19
N ALA A 175 -9.84 13.68 10.23
CA ALA A 175 -10.70 12.80 9.43
C ALA A 175 -9.87 11.85 8.56
N GLY A 176 -8.85 12.38 7.86
CA GLY A 176 -7.92 11.57 7.08
C GLY A 176 -7.22 10.54 7.96
N PHE A 177 -6.67 10.98 9.08
CA PHE A 177 -6.01 10.14 10.08
C PHE A 177 -6.94 9.01 10.58
N GLY A 178 -8.16 9.36 11.00
CA GLY A 178 -9.13 8.41 11.55
C GLY A 178 -9.60 7.38 10.51
N SER A 179 -9.82 7.80 9.27
CA SER A 179 -10.23 6.90 8.19
C SER A 179 -9.17 5.85 7.86
N THR A 180 -7.89 6.26 7.85
CA THR A 180 -6.77 5.33 7.66
C THR A 180 -6.63 4.41 8.87
N ALA A 181 -6.65 4.95 10.10
CA ALA A 181 -6.58 4.14 11.32
C ALA A 181 -7.67 3.06 11.37
N ALA A 182 -8.91 3.40 10.99
CA ALA A 182 -10.02 2.46 10.91
C ALA A 182 -9.80 1.36 9.86
N GLY A 183 -9.18 1.68 8.73
CA GLY A 183 -8.98 0.74 7.62
C GLY A 183 -7.87 -0.29 7.82
N ILE A 184 -6.85 0.03 8.62
CA ILE A 184 -5.62 -0.78 8.76
C ILE A 184 -5.15 -1.03 10.20
N GLY A 185 -5.66 -0.31 11.20
CA GLY A 185 -5.16 -0.36 12.58
C GLY A 185 -5.27 -1.75 13.22
N ILE A 186 -6.42 -2.42 13.02
CA ILE A 186 -6.65 -3.79 13.49
C ILE A 186 -5.63 -4.76 12.87
N LEU A 187 -5.37 -4.62 11.58
CA LEU A 187 -4.45 -5.49 10.84
C LEU A 187 -3.02 -5.36 11.36
N ILE A 188 -2.54 -4.14 11.60
CA ILE A 188 -1.19 -3.89 12.14
C ILE A 188 -1.05 -4.44 13.56
N ALA A 189 -2.06 -4.24 14.41
CA ALA A 189 -2.05 -4.72 15.79
C ALA A 189 -1.93 -6.26 15.84
N PHE A 190 -2.79 -6.98 15.12
CA PHE A 190 -2.75 -8.44 15.11
C PHE A 190 -1.55 -9.02 14.36
N ALA A 191 -1.08 -8.38 13.28
CA ALA A 191 0.16 -8.77 12.63
C ALA A 191 1.38 -8.66 13.56
N SER A 192 1.44 -7.59 14.37
CA SER A 192 2.51 -7.41 15.36
C SER A 192 2.45 -8.46 16.46
N ILE A 193 1.25 -8.84 16.91
CA ILE A 193 1.06 -9.96 17.85
C ILE A 193 1.56 -11.27 17.24
N VAL A 194 1.18 -11.58 16.00
CA VAL A 194 1.66 -12.78 15.29
C VAL A 194 3.19 -12.79 15.26
N GLY A 195 3.81 -11.69 14.83
CA GLY A 195 5.26 -11.61 14.74
C GLY A 195 5.95 -11.80 16.09
N LYS A 196 5.48 -11.13 17.14
CA LYS A 196 6.04 -11.25 18.49
C LYS A 196 5.89 -12.66 19.05
N CYS A 197 4.72 -13.27 18.91
CA CYS A 197 4.49 -14.64 19.39
C CYS A 197 5.31 -15.68 18.62
N LEU A 198 5.54 -15.51 17.31
CA LEU A 198 6.40 -16.40 16.52
C LEU A 198 7.85 -16.38 17.00
N LEU A 199 8.34 -15.20 17.39
CA LEU A 199 9.69 -15.04 17.92
C LEU A 199 9.82 -15.62 19.33
N ASP A 200 8.92 -15.21 20.24
CA ASP A 200 8.97 -15.64 21.65
C ASP A 200 8.76 -17.17 21.79
N SER A 201 7.93 -17.76 20.92
CA SER A 201 7.67 -19.21 20.91
C SER A 201 8.81 -20.04 20.30
N GLY A 202 9.76 -19.42 19.58
CA GLY A 202 10.77 -20.14 18.81
C GLY A 202 10.25 -20.71 17.48
N ALA A 203 9.01 -20.42 17.08
CA ALA A 203 8.47 -20.84 15.79
C ALA A 203 9.26 -20.29 14.60
N ALA A 204 9.70 -19.03 14.68
CA ALA A 204 10.54 -18.45 13.65
C ALA A 204 11.90 -19.18 13.53
N ASP A 205 12.52 -19.56 14.66
CA ASP A 205 13.75 -20.37 14.69
C ASP A 205 13.53 -21.75 14.05
N ARG A 206 12.39 -22.40 14.37
CA ARG A 206 12.02 -23.69 13.77
C ARG A 206 11.97 -23.63 12.25
N VAL A 207 11.40 -22.57 11.67
CA VAL A 207 11.28 -22.39 10.22
C VAL A 207 12.68 -22.36 9.58
N VAL A 208 13.59 -21.56 10.13
CA VAL A 208 14.96 -21.42 9.59
C VAL A 208 15.74 -22.72 9.72
N ARG A 209 15.73 -23.36 10.89
CA ARG A 209 16.42 -24.66 11.10
C ARG A 209 15.88 -25.76 10.22
N SER A 210 14.56 -25.80 10.00
CA SER A 210 13.94 -26.79 9.12
C SER A 210 14.36 -26.58 7.67
N ALA A 211 14.41 -25.32 7.20
CA ALA A 211 14.92 -25.00 5.87
C ALA A 211 16.39 -25.42 5.72
N LEU A 212 17.25 -25.09 6.70
CA LEU A 212 18.66 -25.50 6.73
C LEU A 212 18.83 -27.03 6.70
N LYS A 213 17.97 -27.77 7.41
CA LYS A 213 17.99 -29.24 7.42
C LYS A 213 17.65 -29.84 6.05
N ILE A 214 16.74 -29.20 5.31
CA ILE A 214 16.34 -29.64 3.96
C ILE A 214 17.43 -29.30 2.93
N THR A 215 17.98 -28.09 2.98
CA THR A 215 18.96 -27.61 2.00
C THR A 215 20.38 -28.10 2.27
N GLY A 216 20.68 -28.51 3.50
CA GLY A 216 22.03 -28.82 3.98
C GLY A 216 22.91 -27.57 4.12
N GLU A 217 24.17 -27.78 4.53
CA GLU A 217 25.15 -26.70 4.74
C GLU A 217 25.52 -25.99 3.43
N SER A 218 25.61 -26.73 2.32
CA SER A 218 25.90 -26.16 0.99
C SER A 218 24.76 -25.29 0.45
N GLY A 219 23.51 -25.61 0.81
CA GLY A 219 22.31 -24.87 0.43
C GLY A 219 21.86 -23.81 1.44
N ALA A 220 22.64 -23.54 2.49
CA ALA A 220 22.27 -22.60 3.55
C ALA A 220 21.89 -21.18 3.09
N PRO A 221 22.55 -20.57 2.08
CA PRO A 221 22.11 -19.27 1.55
C PRO A 221 20.68 -19.33 0.97
N ALA A 222 20.29 -20.46 0.40
CA ALA A 222 18.93 -20.66 -0.12
C ALA A 222 17.91 -20.80 1.02
N ALA A 223 18.28 -21.49 2.10
CA ALA A 223 17.46 -21.53 3.32
C ALA A 223 17.30 -20.13 3.92
N PHE A 224 18.37 -19.36 4.05
CA PHE A 224 18.32 -18.01 4.61
C PHE A 224 17.48 -17.06 3.77
N VAL A 225 17.61 -17.05 2.44
CA VAL A 225 16.80 -16.18 1.60
C VAL A 225 15.31 -16.56 1.64
N GLY A 226 15.00 -17.86 1.58
CA GLY A 226 13.62 -18.35 1.60
C GLY A 226 12.93 -18.13 2.94
N SER A 227 13.60 -18.48 4.05
CA SER A 227 13.09 -18.22 5.40
C SER A 227 13.02 -16.72 5.68
N GLY A 228 14.00 -15.93 5.24
CA GLY A 228 13.98 -14.48 5.39
C GLY A 228 12.78 -13.86 4.68
N PHE A 229 12.50 -14.29 3.44
CA PHE A 229 11.31 -13.83 2.71
C PHE A 229 10.02 -14.21 3.41
N LEU A 230 9.88 -15.46 3.84
CA LEU A 230 8.67 -15.94 4.51
C LEU A 230 8.43 -15.25 5.86
N LEU A 231 9.46 -15.15 6.69
CA LEU A 231 9.39 -14.51 8.01
C LEU A 231 9.24 -12.99 7.91
N GLY A 232 9.79 -12.36 6.87
CA GLY A 232 9.69 -10.91 6.64
C GLY A 232 8.30 -10.41 6.26
N ILE A 233 7.34 -11.32 5.98
CA ILE A 233 5.95 -10.95 5.67
C ILE A 233 5.21 -10.46 6.95
N PRO A 234 5.13 -11.23 8.05
CA PRO A 234 4.50 -10.75 9.27
C PRO A 234 5.47 -10.14 10.30
N VAL A 235 6.76 -10.44 10.22
CA VAL A 235 7.75 -9.99 11.21
C VAL A 235 8.55 -8.80 10.67
N PHE A 236 8.88 -7.84 11.54
CA PHE A 236 9.74 -6.73 11.17
C PHE A 236 11.13 -7.20 10.75
N PHE A 237 11.68 -6.52 9.73
CA PHE A 237 12.96 -6.87 9.14
C PHE A 237 14.10 -6.97 10.16
N ASP A 238 14.20 -5.98 11.04
CA ASP A 238 15.21 -5.91 12.10
C ASP A 238 15.20 -7.16 12.99
N THR A 239 14.00 -7.63 13.31
CA THR A 239 13.78 -8.75 14.21
C THR A 239 14.05 -10.08 13.52
N VAL A 240 13.66 -10.22 12.24
CA VAL A 240 14.06 -11.37 11.40
C VAL A 240 15.58 -11.42 11.25
N PHE A 241 16.21 -10.28 10.98
CA PHE A 241 17.66 -10.19 10.83
C PHE A 241 18.36 -10.55 12.16
N TYR A 242 17.86 -10.05 13.29
CA TYR A 242 18.38 -10.39 14.62
C TYR A 242 18.27 -11.87 14.94
N LEU A 243 17.18 -12.52 14.55
CA LEU A 243 17.01 -13.96 14.74
C LEU A 243 17.96 -14.78 13.87
N MET A 244 18.09 -14.42 12.59
CA MET A 244 18.77 -15.26 11.59
C MET A 244 20.28 -15.04 11.57
N LEU A 245 20.76 -13.87 11.97
CA LEU A 245 22.17 -13.54 11.94
C LEU A 245 23.03 -14.43 12.87
N PRO A 246 22.64 -14.73 14.13
CA PRO A 246 23.35 -15.70 14.96
C PRO A 246 23.46 -17.08 14.32
N LEU A 247 22.41 -17.56 13.65
CA LEU A 247 22.42 -18.84 12.93
C LEU A 247 23.42 -18.81 11.75
N GLY A 248 23.48 -17.69 11.01
CA GLY A 248 24.47 -17.47 9.96
C GLY A 248 25.91 -17.42 10.49
N LYS A 249 26.12 -16.77 11.64
CA LYS A 249 27.42 -16.74 12.34
C LYS A 249 27.85 -18.15 12.79
N ALA A 250 26.95 -18.88 13.45
CA ALA A 250 27.21 -20.25 13.92
C ALA A 250 27.57 -21.20 12.76
N LEU A 251 26.86 -21.09 11.64
CA LEU A 251 27.16 -21.88 10.45
C LEU A 251 28.51 -21.49 9.83
N CYS A 252 28.84 -20.20 9.77
CA CYS A 252 30.16 -19.77 9.29
C CYS A 252 31.29 -20.29 10.19
N LEU A 253 31.12 -20.32 11.50
CA LEU A 253 32.12 -20.88 12.42
C LEU A 253 32.34 -22.39 12.20
N ARG A 254 31.28 -23.12 11.82
CA ARG A 254 31.37 -24.55 11.51
C ARG A 254 31.96 -24.85 10.12
N THR A 255 31.57 -24.07 9.12
CA THR A 255 31.93 -24.31 7.71
C THR A 255 33.17 -23.54 7.26
N GLY A 256 33.55 -22.51 8.01
CA GLY A 256 34.70 -21.62 7.75
C GLY A 256 34.55 -20.70 6.53
N LYS A 257 33.37 -20.61 5.89
CA LYS A 257 33.19 -19.87 4.63
C LYS A 257 31.83 -19.17 4.54
N ASN A 258 31.71 -18.25 3.58
CA ASN A 258 30.44 -17.69 3.07
C ASN A 258 29.62 -16.80 4.01
N TYR A 259 30.22 -16.22 5.06
CA TYR A 259 29.50 -15.33 5.97
C TYR A 259 28.82 -14.16 5.25
N LEU A 260 29.51 -13.51 4.30
CA LEU A 260 28.93 -12.44 3.49
C LEU A 260 27.68 -12.94 2.74
N PHE A 261 27.74 -14.12 2.13
CA PHE A 261 26.59 -14.68 1.42
C PHE A 261 25.40 -14.93 2.34
N TYR A 262 25.64 -15.43 3.55
CA TYR A 262 24.58 -15.63 4.56
C TYR A 262 23.93 -14.30 4.93
N VAL A 263 24.72 -13.28 5.28
CA VAL A 263 24.19 -11.95 5.62
C VAL A 263 23.36 -11.37 4.47
N LEU A 264 23.89 -11.38 3.24
CA LEU A 264 23.22 -10.81 2.09
C LEU A 264 21.93 -11.56 1.71
N THR A 265 21.90 -12.88 1.86
CA THR A 265 20.68 -13.67 1.58
C THR A 265 19.58 -13.46 2.60
N ILE A 266 19.92 -13.33 3.89
CA ILE A 266 18.96 -12.92 4.93
C ILE A 266 18.37 -11.54 4.57
N VAL A 267 19.24 -10.57 4.27
CA VAL A 267 18.82 -9.20 3.91
C VAL A 267 17.94 -9.20 2.66
N ALA A 268 18.33 -9.91 1.60
CA ALA A 268 17.58 -9.96 0.35
C ALA A 268 16.14 -10.45 0.59
N GLY A 269 15.98 -11.62 1.21
CA GLY A 269 14.65 -12.19 1.45
C GLY A 269 13.79 -11.31 2.34
N ALA A 270 14.30 -10.97 3.53
CA ALA A 270 13.51 -10.26 4.55
C ALA A 270 13.12 -8.85 4.11
N THR A 271 14.03 -8.10 3.48
CA THR A 271 13.73 -6.71 3.10
C THR A 271 12.71 -6.62 1.97
N MET A 272 12.75 -7.50 0.97
CA MET A 272 11.78 -7.42 -0.15
C MET A 272 10.38 -7.80 0.26
N ALA A 273 10.23 -8.88 1.04
CA ALA A 273 8.94 -9.25 1.61
C ALA A 273 8.34 -8.06 2.38
N HIS A 274 9.17 -7.41 3.20
CA HIS A 274 8.76 -6.27 4.03
C HIS A 274 8.23 -5.05 3.25
N SER A 275 8.55 -4.91 1.96
CA SER A 275 8.13 -3.74 1.15
C SER A 275 7.24 -4.06 -0.03
N LEU A 276 6.92 -5.33 -0.27
CA LEU A 276 6.02 -5.72 -1.35
C LEU A 276 4.82 -6.54 -0.88
N VAL A 277 4.95 -7.26 0.24
CA VAL A 277 3.94 -8.23 0.69
C VAL A 277 3.30 -7.75 1.99
N PRO A 278 1.98 -7.46 1.98
CA PRO A 278 1.24 -7.21 3.20
C PRO A 278 1.17 -8.46 4.10
N PRO A 279 0.98 -8.35 5.44
CA PRO A 279 0.37 -7.24 6.18
C PRO A 279 1.35 -6.16 6.68
N THR A 280 2.59 -6.15 6.19
CA THR A 280 3.56 -5.13 6.56
C THR A 280 3.04 -3.70 6.33
N PRO A 281 3.37 -2.72 7.20
CA PRO A 281 2.63 -1.45 7.26
C PRO A 281 2.70 -0.62 5.97
N GLY A 282 3.85 -0.61 5.30
CA GLY A 282 4.04 0.10 4.04
C GLY A 282 3.14 -0.45 2.93
N PRO A 283 3.33 -1.72 2.50
CA PRO A 283 2.47 -2.37 1.51
C PRO A 283 0.99 -2.36 1.88
N LEU A 284 0.67 -2.49 3.17
CA LEU A 284 -0.70 -2.42 3.68
C LEU A 284 -1.34 -1.06 3.43
N LEU A 285 -0.66 0.06 3.73
CA LEU A 285 -1.19 1.38 3.44
C LEU A 285 -1.26 1.64 1.95
N VAL A 286 -0.23 1.25 1.19
CA VAL A 286 -0.20 1.45 -0.26
C VAL A 286 -1.39 0.76 -0.91
N ALA A 287 -1.69 -0.47 -0.51
CA ALA A 287 -2.86 -1.20 -0.99
C ALA A 287 -4.18 -0.51 -0.59
N ALA A 288 -4.27 0.02 0.65
CA ALA A 288 -5.46 0.70 1.13
C ALA A 288 -5.74 2.01 0.36
N GLU A 289 -4.73 2.85 0.16
CA GLU A 289 -4.88 4.16 -0.53
C GLU A 289 -5.08 4.02 -2.05
N LEU A 290 -4.53 2.96 -2.65
CA LEU A 290 -4.76 2.62 -4.05
C LEU A 290 -6.01 1.76 -4.27
N HIS A 291 -6.77 1.46 -3.21
CA HIS A 291 -7.94 0.59 -3.24
C HIS A 291 -7.69 -0.78 -3.90
N VAL A 292 -6.48 -1.33 -3.73
CA VAL A 292 -6.10 -2.63 -4.25
C VAL A 292 -6.58 -3.73 -3.30
N ASN A 293 -7.19 -4.77 -3.86
CA ASN A 293 -7.58 -5.96 -3.09
C ASN A 293 -6.37 -6.59 -2.40
N MET A 294 -6.54 -6.96 -1.14
CA MET A 294 -5.44 -7.41 -0.31
C MET A 294 -4.85 -8.77 -0.74
N GLY A 295 -5.70 -9.71 -1.14
CA GLY A 295 -5.25 -11.01 -1.64
C GLY A 295 -4.45 -10.86 -2.93
N LEU A 296 -4.90 -10.00 -3.85
CA LEU A 296 -4.18 -9.71 -5.09
C LEU A 296 -2.82 -9.06 -4.80
N MET A 297 -2.76 -8.10 -3.88
CA MET A 297 -1.51 -7.45 -3.47
C MET A 297 -0.52 -8.47 -2.89
N MET A 298 -0.99 -9.41 -2.06
CA MET A 298 -0.14 -10.48 -1.53
C MET A 298 0.44 -11.35 -2.65
N VAL A 299 -0.39 -11.82 -3.59
CA VAL A 299 0.05 -12.69 -4.69
C VAL A 299 1.05 -11.97 -5.60
N VAL A 300 0.70 -10.78 -6.09
CA VAL A 300 1.58 -10.01 -6.98
C VAL A 300 2.86 -9.60 -6.26
N GLY A 301 2.76 -9.16 -5.01
CA GLY A 301 3.90 -8.83 -4.15
C GLY A 301 4.85 -10.01 -3.93
N THR A 302 4.31 -11.21 -3.71
CA THR A 302 5.10 -12.44 -3.58
C THR A 302 5.80 -12.80 -4.89
N LEU A 303 5.14 -12.65 -6.04
CA LEU A 303 5.73 -12.96 -7.34
C LEU A 303 6.84 -11.97 -7.73
N VAL A 304 6.56 -10.67 -7.66
CA VAL A 304 7.54 -9.61 -7.97
C VAL A 304 8.68 -9.64 -6.95
N GLY A 305 8.37 -9.81 -5.67
CA GLY A 305 9.34 -9.94 -4.59
C GLY A 305 10.22 -11.16 -4.76
N GLY A 306 9.65 -12.33 -5.05
CA GLY A 306 10.40 -13.56 -5.31
C GLY A 306 11.36 -13.43 -6.50
N GLY A 307 10.91 -12.81 -7.60
CA GLY A 307 11.76 -12.55 -8.76
C GLY A 307 12.91 -11.58 -8.46
N ALA A 308 12.64 -10.49 -7.74
CA ALA A 308 13.68 -9.54 -7.30
C ALA A 308 14.67 -10.18 -6.32
N VAL A 309 14.20 -11.00 -5.40
CA VAL A 309 15.01 -11.76 -4.44
C VAL A 309 15.90 -12.78 -5.14
N MET A 310 15.42 -13.42 -6.19
CA MET A 310 16.22 -14.32 -7.01
C MET A 310 17.43 -13.59 -7.64
N ALA A 311 17.22 -12.39 -8.17
CA ALA A 311 18.34 -11.55 -8.63
C ALA A 311 19.29 -11.16 -7.49
N GLY A 312 18.74 -10.82 -6.32
CA GLY A 312 19.51 -10.56 -5.11
C GLY A 312 20.38 -11.76 -4.67
N TYR A 313 19.84 -12.98 -4.77
CA TYR A 313 20.55 -14.21 -4.45
C TYR A 313 21.76 -14.42 -5.37
N PHE A 314 21.56 -14.32 -6.69
CA PHE A 314 22.66 -14.47 -7.66
C PHE A 314 23.70 -13.35 -7.54
N PHE A 315 23.25 -12.12 -7.29
CA PHE A 315 24.15 -10.99 -7.04
C PHE A 315 24.97 -11.19 -5.75
N SER A 316 24.34 -11.69 -4.69
CA SER A 316 25.02 -12.02 -3.43
C SER A 316 26.07 -13.11 -3.61
N ALA A 317 25.78 -14.14 -4.42
CA ALA A 317 26.75 -15.18 -4.77
C ALA A 317 27.94 -14.59 -5.54
N ALA A 318 27.69 -13.68 -6.49
CA ALA A 318 28.74 -13.01 -7.25
C ALA A 318 29.62 -12.10 -6.36
N LEU A 319 29.04 -11.37 -5.42
CA LEU A 319 29.77 -10.56 -4.44
C LEU A 319 30.63 -11.42 -3.52
N ASN A 320 30.07 -12.52 -2.98
CA ASN A 320 30.79 -13.43 -2.09
C ASN A 320 31.96 -14.14 -2.78
N ARG A 321 31.90 -14.35 -4.10
CA ARG A 321 33.06 -14.87 -4.86
C ARG A 321 34.21 -13.87 -4.98
N ARG A 322 33.94 -12.57 -4.85
CA ARG A 322 34.92 -11.49 -5.03
C ARG A 322 35.41 -10.90 -3.72
N PHE A 323 34.59 -10.96 -2.69
CA PHE A 323 34.85 -10.32 -1.40
C PHE A 323 34.54 -11.27 -0.26
N GLU A 324 35.35 -11.18 0.77
CA GLU A 324 35.15 -11.88 2.03
C GLU A 324 34.82 -10.86 3.10
N LEU A 325 33.75 -11.12 3.86
CA LEU A 325 33.44 -10.35 5.05
C LEU A 325 34.02 -11.09 6.25
N PRO A 326 35.08 -10.57 6.89
CA PRO A 326 35.62 -11.20 8.07
C PRO A 326 34.61 -11.11 9.22
N LEU A 327 34.58 -12.13 10.06
CA LEU A 327 33.81 -12.11 11.31
C LEU A 327 34.46 -11.13 12.29
N ARG A 328 34.09 -9.85 12.19
CA ARG A 328 34.46 -8.80 13.15
C ARG A 328 33.48 -8.81 14.32
N ASN A 329 33.92 -8.31 15.47
CA ASN A 329 33.18 -8.35 16.75
C ASN A 329 33.07 -9.76 17.36
N LEU A 330 34.21 -10.44 17.54
CA LEU A 330 34.44 -11.27 18.73
C LEU A 330 34.87 -10.32 19.85
N SER A 331 33.94 -9.52 20.38
CA SER A 331 34.22 -8.84 21.64
C SER A 331 34.41 -9.94 22.67
N THR A 332 35.64 -10.03 23.14
CA THR A 332 36.13 -10.73 24.32
C THR A 332 35.37 -10.30 25.58
N SER A 333 34.11 -10.72 25.68
CA SER A 333 33.35 -10.82 26.92
C SER A 333 32.62 -12.17 26.85
N PRO A 334 33.04 -13.18 27.63
CA PRO A 334 32.37 -14.48 27.77
C PRO A 334 30.91 -14.42 28.26
N GLN A 335 30.31 -13.23 28.35
CA GLN A 335 28.95 -12.97 28.82
C GLN A 335 27.95 -12.62 27.69
N GLU A 336 28.39 -12.17 26.51
CA GLU A 336 27.46 -11.87 25.40
C GLU A 336 27.26 -13.04 24.43
N SER A 337 28.24 -13.96 24.36
CA SER A 337 28.08 -15.26 23.69
C SER A 337 27.05 -16.17 24.36
N THR A 338 26.50 -15.78 25.52
CA THR A 338 25.71 -16.61 26.42
C THR A 338 24.20 -16.28 26.41
N GLN A 339 23.73 -15.34 25.58
CA GLN A 339 22.29 -15.05 25.45
C GLN A 339 21.63 -15.63 24.18
N SER A 340 22.42 -16.13 23.22
CA SER A 340 21.88 -16.98 22.16
C SER A 340 22.07 -18.44 22.54
N THR A 341 21.50 -18.86 23.67
CA THR A 341 21.33 -20.29 23.94
C THR A 341 20.44 -20.81 22.83
N GLU A 342 21.04 -21.45 21.82
CA GLU A 342 20.29 -22.18 20.82
C GLU A 342 19.29 -23.04 21.55
N LEU A 343 18.00 -22.74 21.37
CA LEU A 343 16.96 -23.51 22.00
C LEU A 343 17.13 -24.96 21.57
N PRO A 344 17.17 -25.92 22.51
CA PRO A 344 17.23 -27.32 22.15
C PRO A 344 16.12 -27.62 21.13
N GLU A 345 16.42 -28.35 20.07
CA GLU A 345 15.46 -28.56 18.97
C GLU A 345 14.14 -29.16 19.47
N ALA A 346 14.19 -29.94 20.56
CA ALA A 346 13.02 -30.51 21.25
C ALA A 346 12.10 -29.48 21.94
N SER A 347 12.59 -28.26 22.19
CA SER A 347 11.83 -27.16 22.77
C SER A 347 11.16 -26.24 21.74
N LEU A 348 11.40 -26.51 20.44
CA LEU A 348 10.81 -25.75 19.35
C LEU A 348 9.45 -26.34 18.93
N PRO A 349 8.49 -25.51 18.53
CA PRO A 349 7.22 -25.99 18.00
C PRO A 349 7.42 -26.83 16.74
N PRO A 350 6.46 -27.71 16.40
CA PRO A 350 6.50 -28.43 15.14
C PRO A 350 6.38 -27.46 13.97
N LEU A 351 6.95 -27.82 12.82
CA LEU A 351 7.05 -26.94 11.66
C LEU A 351 5.67 -26.51 11.14
N TRP A 352 4.69 -27.41 11.10
CA TRP A 352 3.34 -27.08 10.63
C TRP A 352 2.68 -26.00 11.50
N LEU A 353 2.85 -26.07 12.83
CA LEU A 353 2.33 -25.07 13.76
C LEU A 353 3.11 -23.76 13.66
N SER A 354 4.39 -23.84 13.30
CA SER A 354 5.23 -22.66 13.07
C SER A 354 4.88 -21.93 11.78
N LEU A 355 4.45 -22.65 10.73
CA LEU A 355 4.06 -22.09 9.44
C LEU A 355 2.61 -21.60 9.42
N LEU A 356 1.75 -22.16 10.27
CA LEU A 356 0.31 -21.89 10.25
C LEU A 356 -0.03 -20.40 10.40
N PRO A 357 0.50 -19.64 11.38
CA PRO A 357 0.20 -18.21 11.50
C PRO A 357 0.69 -17.35 10.32
N LEU A 358 1.66 -17.83 9.54
CA LEU A 358 2.23 -17.08 8.41
C LEU A 358 1.44 -17.33 7.13
N LEU A 359 1.14 -18.60 6.87
CA LEU A 359 0.50 -19.02 5.63
C LEU A 359 -1.02 -18.91 5.69
N LEU A 360 -1.63 -19.08 6.87
CA LEU A 360 -3.08 -19.11 7.01
C LEU A 360 -3.75 -17.80 6.55
N PRO A 361 -3.30 -16.59 6.91
CA PRO A 361 -3.90 -15.36 6.40
C PRO A 361 -3.85 -15.28 4.87
N VAL A 362 -2.72 -15.66 4.28
CA VAL A 362 -2.52 -15.66 2.82
C VAL A 362 -3.52 -16.60 2.14
N PHE A 363 -3.66 -17.82 2.65
CA PHE A 363 -4.58 -18.80 2.08
C PHE A 363 -6.05 -18.43 2.27
N LEU A 364 -6.44 -17.89 3.43
CA LEU A 364 -7.82 -17.49 3.69
C LEU A 364 -8.24 -16.30 2.82
N ILE A 365 -7.42 -15.24 2.80
CA ILE A 365 -7.72 -14.02 2.03
C ILE A 365 -7.64 -14.32 0.52
N GLY A 366 -6.54 -14.94 0.06
CA GLY A 366 -6.35 -15.27 -1.35
C GLY A 366 -7.34 -16.31 -1.86
N GLY A 367 -7.65 -17.33 -1.05
CA GLY A 367 -8.61 -18.38 -1.40
C GLY A 367 -10.03 -17.86 -1.53
N ALA A 368 -10.47 -16.96 -0.64
CA ALA A 368 -11.78 -16.34 -0.74
C ALA A 368 -11.90 -15.46 -1.99
N GLU A 369 -10.85 -14.72 -2.36
CA GLU A 369 -10.84 -13.90 -3.57
C GLU A 369 -10.88 -14.78 -4.83
N LEU A 370 -10.06 -15.83 -4.91
CA LEU A 370 -10.08 -16.77 -6.04
C LEU A 370 -11.46 -17.43 -6.20
N PHE A 371 -12.09 -17.78 -5.09
CA PHE A 371 -13.44 -18.32 -5.09
C PHE A 371 -14.49 -17.29 -5.57
N ALA A 372 -14.36 -16.03 -5.16
CA ALA A 372 -15.22 -14.94 -5.64
C ALA A 372 -15.08 -14.71 -7.14
N VAL A 373 -13.85 -14.71 -7.67
CA VAL A 373 -13.56 -14.61 -9.11
C VAL A 373 -14.17 -15.81 -9.85
N TRP A 374 -13.95 -17.02 -9.36
CA TRP A 374 -14.50 -18.24 -9.95
C TRP A 374 -16.03 -18.21 -10.04
N LEU A 375 -16.71 -17.71 -8.98
CA LEU A 375 -18.15 -17.51 -9.00
C LEU A 375 -18.60 -16.55 -10.10
N ARG A 376 -17.92 -15.41 -10.25
CA ARG A 376 -18.25 -14.39 -11.27
C ARG A 376 -18.08 -14.92 -12.69
N THR A 377 -17.05 -15.73 -12.93
CA THR A 377 -16.81 -16.34 -14.25
C THR A 377 -17.81 -17.43 -14.64
N ARG A 378 -18.60 -17.96 -13.70
CA ARG A 378 -19.63 -18.98 -13.95
C ARG A 378 -21.06 -18.43 -13.95
N SER A 379 -21.23 -17.11 -14.07
CA SER A 379 -22.53 -16.45 -13.89
C SER A 379 -23.64 -16.89 -14.86
N ASP A 380 -23.33 -17.59 -15.96
CA ASP A 380 -24.33 -18.17 -16.88
C ASP A 380 -24.96 -19.49 -16.38
N SER A 381 -24.46 -20.05 -15.28
CA SER A 381 -25.04 -21.25 -14.65
C SER A 381 -24.88 -21.13 -13.14
N SER A 382 -25.78 -20.38 -12.50
CA SER A 382 -25.83 -20.21 -11.04
C SER A 382 -25.63 -21.55 -10.33
N PRO A 383 -24.45 -21.83 -9.76
CA PRO A 383 -24.27 -23.02 -8.95
C PRO A 383 -25.08 -22.77 -7.66
N GLN A 384 -25.95 -23.71 -7.30
CA GLN A 384 -26.72 -23.65 -6.05
C GLN A 384 -25.78 -23.87 -4.85
N ILE A 385 -24.94 -22.88 -4.56
CA ILE A 385 -24.05 -22.91 -3.40
C ILE A 385 -24.89 -22.50 -2.19
N PRO A 386 -24.92 -23.31 -1.12
CA PRO A 386 -25.69 -22.98 0.06
C PRO A 386 -25.25 -21.61 0.60
N ALA A 387 -26.21 -20.74 0.89
CA ALA A 387 -25.95 -19.38 1.38
C ALA A 387 -25.08 -19.35 2.65
N GLY A 388 -25.17 -20.39 3.49
CA GLY A 388 -24.31 -20.57 4.66
C GLY A 388 -22.83 -20.72 4.31
N LEU A 389 -22.51 -21.48 3.25
CA LEU A 389 -21.13 -21.68 2.80
C LEU A 389 -20.54 -20.39 2.22
N LEU A 390 -21.33 -19.62 1.44
CA LEU A 390 -20.91 -18.31 0.91
C LEU A 390 -20.61 -17.32 2.05
N ARG A 391 -21.45 -17.29 3.10
CA ARG A 391 -21.22 -16.46 4.30
C ARG A 391 -19.97 -16.90 5.06
N ALA A 392 -19.74 -18.20 5.20
CA ALA A 392 -18.56 -18.72 5.88
C ALA A 392 -17.26 -18.36 5.12
N ILE A 393 -17.24 -18.55 3.79
CA ILE A 393 -16.08 -18.23 2.96
C ILE A 393 -15.79 -16.72 2.97
N SER A 394 -16.83 -15.88 2.85
CA SER A 394 -16.65 -14.43 2.91
C SER A 394 -16.19 -13.93 4.29
N LEU A 395 -16.69 -14.51 5.37
CA LEU A 395 -16.26 -14.16 6.72
C LEU A 395 -14.82 -14.60 6.99
N LEU A 396 -14.45 -15.83 6.62
CA LEU A 396 -13.09 -16.35 6.79
C LEU A 396 -12.08 -15.64 5.86
N GLY A 397 -12.54 -15.21 4.70
CA GLY A 397 -11.78 -14.43 3.73
C GLY A 397 -11.57 -12.97 4.12
N ASP A 398 -12.31 -12.45 5.11
CA ASP A 398 -12.10 -11.10 5.61
C ASP A 398 -10.69 -10.97 6.21
N LYS A 399 -9.97 -9.94 5.77
CA LYS A 399 -8.59 -9.70 6.17
C LYS A 399 -8.40 -9.51 7.67
N ASN A 400 -9.38 -8.95 8.38
CA ASN A 400 -9.30 -8.78 9.83
C ASN A 400 -9.51 -10.12 10.53
N VAL A 401 -10.53 -10.87 10.12
CA VAL A 401 -10.84 -12.20 10.68
C VAL A 401 -9.66 -13.16 10.48
N ALA A 402 -9.10 -13.22 9.28
CA ALA A 402 -7.97 -14.08 8.95
C ALA A 402 -6.74 -13.79 9.84
N LEU A 403 -6.41 -12.52 10.09
CA LEU A 403 -5.30 -12.15 10.97
C LEU A 403 -5.60 -12.41 12.45
N ILE A 404 -6.84 -12.22 12.90
CA ILE A 404 -7.24 -12.55 14.28
C ILE A 404 -7.07 -14.05 14.54
N ILE A 405 -7.48 -14.90 13.60
CA ILE A 405 -7.30 -16.36 13.70
C ILE A 405 -5.81 -16.72 13.76
N ALA A 406 -4.99 -16.13 12.88
CA ALA A 406 -3.55 -16.35 12.90
C ALA A 406 -2.90 -15.90 14.22
N ALA A 407 -3.32 -14.76 14.76
CA ALA A 407 -2.86 -14.27 16.06
C ALA A 407 -3.26 -15.22 17.20
N ALA A 408 -4.50 -15.71 17.21
CA ALA A 408 -4.96 -16.69 18.20
C ALA A 408 -4.11 -17.97 18.18
N ILE A 409 -3.78 -18.47 16.98
CA ILE A 409 -2.90 -19.64 16.81
C ILE A 409 -1.49 -19.33 17.30
N ALA A 410 -0.94 -18.16 16.97
CA ALA A 410 0.40 -17.76 17.42
C ALA A 410 0.48 -17.64 18.96
N VAL A 411 -0.53 -17.03 19.59
CA VAL A 411 -0.67 -16.95 21.05
C VAL A 411 -0.79 -18.34 21.66
N ALA A 412 -1.65 -19.20 21.12
CA ALA A 412 -1.82 -20.58 21.60
C ALA A 412 -0.51 -21.38 21.50
N THR A 413 0.23 -21.20 20.40
CA THR A 413 1.55 -21.82 20.19
C THR A 413 2.55 -21.35 21.24
N LEU A 414 2.60 -20.05 21.53
CA LEU A 414 3.46 -19.49 22.57
C LEU A 414 3.13 -20.05 23.95
N VAL A 415 1.86 -20.05 24.35
CA VAL A 415 1.42 -20.56 25.66
C VAL A 415 1.71 -22.05 25.78
N TRP A 416 1.44 -22.84 24.74
CA TRP A 416 1.64 -24.28 24.75
C TRP A 416 3.12 -24.67 24.85
N MET A 417 3.98 -24.00 24.08
CA MET A 417 5.42 -24.31 24.02
C MET A 417 6.19 -23.80 25.23
N ARG A 418 5.92 -22.57 25.66
CA ARG A 418 6.71 -21.93 26.73
C ARG A 418 6.12 -22.11 28.11
N ARG A 419 4.87 -22.58 28.22
CA ARG A 419 4.13 -22.70 29.48
C ARG A 419 4.20 -21.41 30.32
N ILE A 420 4.17 -20.27 29.63
CA ILE A 420 4.32 -18.95 30.24
C ILE A 420 3.13 -18.62 31.13
N SER A 421 3.41 -17.85 32.17
CA SER A 421 2.39 -17.29 33.06
C SER A 421 1.50 -16.28 32.32
N ARG A 422 0.30 -16.03 32.85
CA ARG A 422 -0.61 -14.98 32.33
C ARG A 422 0.06 -13.59 32.30
N LYS A 423 0.97 -13.31 33.25
CA LYS A 423 1.69 -12.04 33.35
C LYS A 423 2.72 -11.88 32.23
N GLU A 424 3.46 -12.93 31.92
CA GLU A 424 4.43 -12.93 30.82
C GLU A 424 3.73 -12.83 29.46
N LEU A 425 2.61 -13.53 29.28
CA LEU A 425 1.80 -13.41 28.08
C LEU A 425 1.30 -11.97 27.90
N ALA A 426 0.75 -11.36 28.95
CA ALA A 426 0.28 -9.98 28.90
C ALA A 426 1.41 -9.01 28.52
N ARG A 427 2.62 -9.21 29.07
CA ARG A 427 3.80 -8.41 28.73
C ARG A 427 4.21 -8.57 27.26
N SER A 428 4.28 -9.80 26.75
CA SER A 428 4.61 -10.06 25.34
C SER A 428 3.61 -9.40 24.39
N LEU A 429 2.30 -9.51 24.69
CA LEU A 429 1.25 -8.84 23.91
C LEU A 429 1.32 -7.32 24.02
N GLN A 430 1.64 -6.78 25.21
CA GLN A 430 1.81 -5.33 25.41
C GLN A 430 3.00 -4.79 24.62
N ASP A 431 4.13 -5.50 24.61
CA ASP A 431 5.32 -5.11 23.83
C ASP A 431 4.99 -5.11 22.32
N ALA A 432 4.25 -6.13 21.84
CA ALA A 432 3.78 -6.19 20.46
C ALA A 432 2.88 -5.00 20.10
N LEU A 433 1.91 -4.68 20.96
CA LEU A 433 0.94 -3.60 20.75
C LEU A 433 1.58 -2.21 20.87
N ALA A 434 2.60 -2.04 21.72
CA ALA A 434 3.35 -0.79 21.84
C ALA A 434 4.09 -0.47 20.53
N GLY A 435 4.78 -1.46 19.95
CA GLY A 435 5.41 -1.34 18.63
C GLY A 435 4.37 -1.08 17.52
N ALA A 436 3.27 -1.83 17.54
CA ALA A 436 2.15 -1.63 16.61
C ALA A 436 1.56 -0.21 16.69
N GLY A 437 1.42 0.36 17.90
CA GLY A 437 0.85 1.68 18.12
C GLY A 437 1.62 2.79 17.41
N VAL A 438 2.96 2.77 17.50
CA VAL A 438 3.83 3.73 16.78
C VAL A 438 3.62 3.62 15.27
N ILE A 439 3.49 2.39 14.77
CA ILE A 439 3.30 2.13 13.35
C ILE A 439 1.92 2.60 12.89
N ILE A 440 0.87 2.31 13.65
CA ILE A 440 -0.49 2.77 13.37
C ILE A 440 -0.51 4.30 13.32
N LEU A 441 0.16 4.98 14.25
CA LEU A 441 0.28 6.44 14.28
C LEU A 441 0.96 6.98 13.02
N ILE A 442 2.14 6.46 12.66
CA ILE A 442 2.87 6.90 11.45
C ILE A 442 2.03 6.66 10.19
N THR A 443 1.43 5.48 10.09
CA THR A 443 0.69 5.07 8.90
C THR A 443 -0.59 5.89 8.74
N SER A 444 -1.27 6.19 9.85
CA SER A 444 -2.46 7.05 9.86
C SER A 444 -2.12 8.52 9.59
N ALA A 445 -1.00 9.03 10.09
CA ALA A 445 -0.51 10.37 9.75
C ALA A 445 -0.16 10.50 8.26
N GLY A 446 0.40 9.44 7.68
CA GLY A 446 0.66 9.36 6.26
C GLY A 446 -0.59 9.33 5.38
N GLY A 447 -1.59 8.56 5.79
CA GLY A 447 -2.92 8.58 5.16
C GLY A 447 -3.60 9.95 5.28
N ALA A 448 -3.48 10.62 6.44
CA ALA A 448 -3.94 12.00 6.61
C ALA A 448 -3.27 12.97 5.63
N PHE A 449 -1.94 12.91 5.53
CA PHE A 449 -1.18 13.68 4.54
C PHE A 449 -1.65 13.38 3.11
N GLY A 450 -1.78 12.11 2.74
CA GLY A 450 -2.28 11.69 1.43
C GLY A 450 -3.69 12.18 1.11
N LYS A 451 -4.60 12.14 2.09
CA LYS A 451 -5.98 12.65 1.95
C LYS A 451 -6.04 14.15 1.73
N VAL A 452 -5.25 14.90 2.49
CA VAL A 452 -5.14 16.36 2.28
C VAL A 452 -4.51 16.64 0.90
N MET A 453 -3.49 15.88 0.51
CA MET A 453 -2.86 16.00 -0.81
C MET A 453 -3.84 15.72 -1.95
N GLN A 454 -4.75 14.76 -1.81
CA GLN A 454 -5.83 14.53 -2.79
C GLN A 454 -6.71 15.78 -3.00
N GLN A 455 -6.95 16.55 -1.93
CA GLN A 455 -7.78 17.76 -1.98
C GLN A 455 -7.08 18.94 -2.65
N THR A 456 -5.75 18.96 -2.71
CA THR A 456 -4.99 20.06 -3.35
C THR A 456 -5.15 20.13 -4.88
N GLY A 457 -5.80 19.16 -5.51
CA GLY A 457 -5.94 19.12 -6.98
C GLY A 457 -4.64 18.82 -7.74
N VAL A 458 -3.58 18.38 -7.04
CA VAL A 458 -2.33 17.87 -7.68
C VAL A 458 -2.62 16.73 -8.66
N ALA A 459 -3.67 15.94 -8.40
CA ALA A 459 -4.13 14.86 -9.28
C ALA A 459 -4.32 15.33 -10.73
N SER A 460 -5.06 16.42 -10.93
CA SER A 460 -5.35 16.99 -12.26
C SER A 460 -4.07 17.44 -12.98
N LEU A 461 -3.10 18.00 -12.25
CA LEU A 461 -1.85 18.47 -12.86
C LEU A 461 -0.98 17.31 -13.37
N ILE A 462 -1.02 16.15 -12.71
CA ILE A 462 -0.29 14.95 -13.14
C ILE A 462 -1.05 14.26 -14.29
N SER A 463 -2.38 14.23 -14.22
CA SER A 463 -3.26 13.71 -15.29
C SER A 463 -3.15 14.48 -16.60
N ASP A 464 -2.86 15.78 -16.54
CA ASP A 464 -2.66 16.63 -17.72
C ASP A 464 -1.25 16.49 -18.33
N LEU A 465 -0.32 15.81 -17.67
CA LEU A 465 0.97 15.49 -18.27
C LEU A 465 0.74 14.45 -19.39
N PRO A 466 1.40 14.59 -20.55
CA PRO A 466 1.32 13.64 -21.67
C PRO A 466 2.05 12.31 -21.37
N VAL A 467 1.92 11.77 -20.15
CA VAL A 467 2.50 10.50 -19.72
C VAL A 467 1.50 9.38 -20.03
N HIS A 468 1.36 9.05 -21.32
CA HIS A 468 0.45 7.99 -21.76
C HIS A 468 1.06 6.58 -21.67
N SER A 469 2.37 6.48 -21.43
CA SER A 469 3.06 5.19 -21.44
C SER A 469 3.12 4.57 -20.03
N THR A 470 2.59 3.35 -19.88
CA THR A 470 2.68 2.54 -18.66
C THR A 470 4.07 2.53 -18.02
N PRO A 471 5.18 2.32 -18.77
CA PRO A 471 6.52 2.34 -18.17
C PRO A 471 6.86 3.67 -17.51
N ALA A 472 6.56 4.80 -18.15
CA ALA A 472 6.89 6.12 -17.60
C ALA A 472 6.16 6.40 -16.29
N ILE A 473 4.90 6.01 -16.15
CA ILE A 473 4.14 6.18 -14.89
C ILE A 473 4.77 5.34 -13.78
N LEU A 474 5.08 4.07 -14.04
CA LEU A 474 5.66 3.17 -13.05
C LEU A 474 7.09 3.59 -12.66
N THR A 475 7.90 4.03 -13.63
CA THR A 475 9.23 4.58 -13.36
C THR A 475 9.15 5.89 -12.58
N MET A 476 8.20 6.77 -12.89
CA MET A 476 7.98 7.99 -12.10
C MET A 476 7.62 7.64 -10.65
N ALA A 477 6.70 6.71 -10.44
CA ALA A 477 6.32 6.27 -9.10
C ALA A 477 7.52 5.74 -8.31
N PHE A 478 8.32 4.88 -8.95
CA PHE A 478 9.56 4.36 -8.41
C PHE A 478 10.55 5.47 -8.04
N LEU A 479 10.81 6.42 -8.94
CA LEU A 479 11.78 7.49 -8.74
C LEU A 479 11.34 8.45 -7.65
N VAL A 480 10.05 8.78 -7.58
CA VAL A 480 9.49 9.58 -6.48
C VAL A 480 9.70 8.86 -5.16
N THR A 481 9.36 7.57 -5.06
CA THR A 481 9.60 6.82 -3.82
C THR A 481 11.08 6.72 -3.48
N ALA A 482 11.96 6.50 -4.46
CA ALA A 482 13.39 6.41 -4.27
C ALA A 482 14.00 7.73 -3.79
N ALA A 483 13.59 8.86 -4.35
CA ALA A 483 14.02 10.19 -3.90
C ALA A 483 13.60 10.45 -2.46
N VAL A 484 12.34 10.14 -2.12
CA VAL A 484 11.82 10.29 -0.75
C VAL A 484 12.58 9.38 0.22
N ARG A 485 12.82 8.11 -0.16
CA ARG A 485 13.58 7.16 0.66
C ARG A 485 15.01 7.61 0.87
N THR A 486 15.68 8.06 -0.19
CA THR A 486 17.06 8.55 -0.12
C THR A 486 17.15 9.73 0.82
N ALA A 487 16.13 10.60 0.86
CA ALA A 487 16.08 11.70 1.79
C ALA A 487 15.73 11.25 3.23
N GLN A 488 14.66 10.49 3.43
CA GLN A 488 14.12 10.23 4.78
C GLN A 488 14.71 9.01 5.49
N GLY A 489 15.33 8.10 4.75
CA GLY A 489 15.97 6.94 5.34
C GLY A 489 15.02 5.88 5.90
N SER A 490 13.69 5.93 5.70
CA SER A 490 12.77 4.82 6.07
C SER A 490 11.97 4.31 4.87
N ALA A 491 12.02 3.00 4.61
CA ALA A 491 11.32 2.38 3.47
C ALA A 491 9.80 2.51 3.65
N THR A 492 9.32 2.24 4.86
CA THR A 492 7.91 2.37 5.22
C THR A 492 7.43 3.80 5.08
N VAL A 493 8.14 4.77 5.65
CA VAL A 493 7.75 6.19 5.54
C VAL A 493 7.81 6.69 4.09
N ALA A 494 8.78 6.22 3.30
CA ALA A 494 8.89 6.58 1.90
C ALA A 494 7.71 6.06 1.07
N MET A 495 7.31 4.80 1.26
CA MET A 495 6.11 4.25 0.61
C MET A 495 4.84 5.01 1.01
N ILE A 496 4.68 5.28 2.30
CA ILE A 496 3.56 6.02 2.87
C ILE A 496 3.46 7.43 2.25
N THR A 497 4.59 8.14 2.16
CA THR A 497 4.65 9.48 1.56
C THR A 497 4.38 9.41 0.06
N ALA A 498 5.00 8.46 -0.65
CA ALA A 498 4.85 8.33 -2.10
C ALA A 498 3.42 7.97 -2.51
N VAL A 499 2.76 7.06 -1.81
CA VAL A 499 1.35 6.74 -2.11
C VAL A 499 0.43 7.92 -1.80
N GLY A 500 0.71 8.72 -0.77
CA GLY A 500 -0.03 9.96 -0.54
C GLY A 500 0.04 10.94 -1.71
N ILE A 501 1.15 10.95 -2.45
CA ILE A 501 1.36 11.79 -3.65
C ILE A 501 0.75 11.15 -4.90
N LEU A 502 0.87 9.83 -5.05
CA LEU A 502 0.58 9.10 -6.29
C LEU A 502 -0.81 8.45 -6.32
N ALA A 503 -1.46 8.24 -5.18
CA ALA A 503 -2.83 7.70 -5.12
C ALA A 503 -3.87 8.49 -5.93
N PRO A 504 -3.84 9.85 -5.96
CA PRO A 504 -4.77 10.59 -6.79
C PRO A 504 -4.69 10.23 -8.29
N LEU A 505 -3.51 9.86 -8.79
CA LEU A 505 -3.32 9.43 -10.18
C LEU A 505 -4.03 8.11 -10.47
N ALA A 506 -3.95 7.14 -9.55
CA ALA A 506 -4.65 5.86 -9.71
C ALA A 506 -6.17 6.02 -9.58
N ASN A 507 -6.62 6.85 -8.64
CA ASN A 507 -8.03 7.05 -8.32
C ASN A 507 -8.78 7.91 -9.36
N ALA A 508 -8.06 8.56 -10.28
CA ALA A 508 -8.62 9.26 -11.42
C ALA A 508 -9.18 8.30 -12.50
N GLY A 509 -8.89 6.99 -12.41
CA GLY A 509 -9.43 5.98 -13.34
C GLY A 509 -8.82 6.01 -14.75
N GLN A 510 -7.67 6.67 -14.90
CA GLN A 510 -7.00 6.88 -16.20
C GLN A 510 -5.85 5.89 -16.46
N LEU A 511 -5.59 4.94 -15.55
CA LEU A 511 -4.49 3.99 -15.73
C LEU A 511 -4.89 2.88 -16.70
N ASN A 512 -4.01 2.59 -17.66
CA ASN A 512 -4.18 1.51 -18.63
C ASN A 512 -3.95 0.10 -18.04
N PHE A 513 -3.63 0.02 -16.74
CA PHE A 513 -3.24 -1.16 -15.99
C PHE A 513 -3.79 -1.08 -14.56
N HIS A 514 -3.90 -2.23 -13.89
CA HIS A 514 -4.41 -2.33 -12.52
C HIS A 514 -3.50 -1.59 -11.51
N PRO A 515 -4.04 -0.84 -10.53
CA PRO A 515 -3.26 -0.09 -9.55
C PRO A 515 -2.28 -0.93 -8.70
N VAL A 516 -2.41 -2.25 -8.68
CA VAL A 516 -1.45 -3.16 -8.03
C VAL A 516 -0.04 -3.00 -8.59
N TRP A 517 0.12 -2.73 -9.89
CA TRP A 517 1.44 -2.51 -10.49
C TRP A 517 2.05 -1.18 -10.05
N LEU A 518 1.22 -0.16 -9.85
CA LEU A 518 1.67 1.09 -9.23
C LEU A 518 2.13 0.86 -7.79
N ALA A 519 1.40 0.03 -7.04
CA ALA A 519 1.77 -0.38 -5.68
C ALA A 519 3.13 -1.08 -5.64
N MET A 520 3.39 -2.00 -6.59
CA MET A 520 4.68 -2.67 -6.74
C MET A 520 5.81 -1.70 -7.07
N ALA A 521 5.57 -0.73 -7.96
CA ALA A 521 6.57 0.27 -8.32
C ALA A 521 6.96 1.14 -7.11
N ILE A 522 5.98 1.54 -6.30
CA ILE A 522 6.23 2.25 -5.02
C ILE A 522 7.03 1.36 -4.07
N GLY A 523 6.64 0.10 -3.88
CA GLY A 523 7.35 -0.83 -3.01
C GLY A 523 8.79 -1.07 -3.44
N CYS A 524 9.04 -1.29 -4.73
CA CYS A 524 10.39 -1.42 -5.31
C CYS A 524 11.19 -0.13 -5.15
N GLY A 525 10.57 1.04 -5.35
CA GLY A 525 11.19 2.35 -5.19
C GLY A 525 11.59 2.68 -3.75
N SER A 526 11.10 1.95 -2.75
CA SER A 526 11.51 2.13 -1.34
C SER A 526 12.86 1.51 -0.97
N LYS A 527 13.51 0.82 -1.91
CA LYS A 527 14.74 0.04 -1.71
C LYS A 527 16.07 0.69 -2.13
N PRO A 528 16.16 1.46 -3.22
CA PRO A 528 17.42 2.04 -3.64
C PRO A 528 18.06 2.89 -2.55
N LEU A 529 19.39 3.01 -2.62
CA LEU A 529 20.15 4.05 -1.93
C LEU A 529 19.96 4.04 -0.40
N ALA A 530 19.91 2.86 0.23
CA ALA A 530 20.05 2.76 1.69
C ALA A 530 21.44 3.23 2.12
N TRP A 531 21.53 4.26 2.96
CA TRP A 531 22.78 4.87 3.43
C TRP A 531 22.63 5.32 4.90
N MET A 532 23.51 6.17 5.40
CA MET A 532 23.62 6.49 6.84
C MET A 532 22.38 7.13 7.47
N ASN A 533 21.42 7.62 6.69
CA ASN A 533 20.14 8.08 7.23
C ASN A 533 19.13 6.95 7.49
N ASP A 534 19.44 5.72 7.08
CA ASP A 534 18.56 4.56 7.19
C ASP A 534 18.89 3.70 8.41
N SER A 535 17.91 3.53 9.29
CA SER A 535 18.05 2.67 10.46
C SER A 535 18.30 1.21 10.08
N GLY A 536 17.72 0.73 8.97
CA GLY A 536 17.95 -0.62 8.46
C GLY A 536 19.40 -0.82 8.03
N PHE A 537 20.03 0.19 7.43
CA PHE A 537 21.45 0.17 7.07
C PHE A 537 22.34 -0.02 8.31
N TRP A 538 22.05 0.71 9.40
CA TRP A 538 22.79 0.60 10.66
C TRP A 538 22.59 -0.76 11.35
N VAL A 539 21.35 -1.25 11.42
CA VAL A 539 21.05 -2.57 11.98
C VAL A 539 21.84 -3.66 11.26
N ILE A 540 21.85 -3.62 9.92
CA ILE A 540 22.59 -4.60 9.12
C ILE A 540 24.09 -4.50 9.38
N THR A 541 24.65 -3.30 9.24
CA THR A 541 26.10 -3.10 9.29
C THR A 541 26.68 -3.40 10.66
N GLN A 542 26.08 -2.85 11.72
CA GLN A 542 26.56 -3.00 13.10
C GLN A 542 26.49 -4.45 13.57
N MET A 543 25.36 -5.12 13.35
CA MET A 543 25.18 -6.47 13.85
C MET A 543 26.02 -7.48 13.07
N SER A 544 26.20 -7.27 11.75
CA SER A 544 27.01 -8.15 10.91
C SER A 544 28.52 -7.90 11.03
N GLY A 545 28.96 -6.81 11.66
CA GLY A 545 30.39 -6.45 11.77
C GLY A 545 30.96 -5.79 10.51
N MET A 546 30.10 -5.22 9.66
CA MET A 546 30.51 -4.44 8.50
C MET A 546 30.91 -3.03 8.91
N THR A 547 31.94 -2.51 8.26
CA THR A 547 32.22 -1.06 8.22
C THR A 547 31.18 -0.34 7.37
N GLU A 548 31.08 0.98 7.51
CA GLU A 548 30.17 1.81 6.69
C GLU A 548 30.46 1.66 5.19
N ALA A 549 31.74 1.62 4.80
CA ALA A 549 32.16 1.43 3.42
C ALA A 549 31.71 0.07 2.85
N GLU A 550 31.78 -0.99 3.66
CA GLU A 550 31.29 -2.31 3.28
C GLU A 550 29.76 -2.35 3.22
N GLY A 551 29.08 -1.67 4.14
CA GLY A 551 27.63 -1.48 4.09
C GLY A 551 27.20 -0.84 2.77
N LEU A 552 27.82 0.27 2.39
CA LEU A 552 27.54 0.94 1.12
C LEU A 552 27.85 0.04 -0.08
N LYS A 553 28.96 -0.68 -0.02
CA LYS A 553 29.43 -1.54 -1.11
C LYS A 553 28.58 -2.80 -1.29
N TYR A 554 28.08 -3.41 -0.22
CA TYR A 554 27.39 -4.71 -0.27
C TYR A 554 25.87 -4.57 -0.12
N ILE A 555 25.39 -3.78 0.85
CA ILE A 555 23.97 -3.66 1.15
C ILE A 555 23.28 -2.71 0.18
N THR A 556 23.82 -1.50 0.00
CA THR A 556 23.21 -0.51 -0.89
C THR A 556 23.18 -1.00 -2.34
N THR A 557 24.24 -1.67 -2.80
CA THR A 557 24.29 -2.26 -4.15
C THR A 557 23.34 -3.44 -4.30
N LEU A 558 23.23 -4.33 -3.30
CA LEU A 558 22.26 -5.43 -3.30
C LEU A 558 20.83 -4.90 -3.42
N LEU A 559 20.45 -3.95 -2.56
CA LEU A 559 19.12 -3.36 -2.57
C LEU A 559 18.83 -2.62 -3.88
N LEU A 560 19.82 -1.93 -4.45
CA LEU A 560 19.68 -1.27 -5.75
C LEU A 560 19.40 -2.27 -6.87
N VAL A 561 20.16 -3.37 -6.95
CA VAL A 561 19.95 -4.42 -7.97
C VAL A 561 18.56 -5.02 -7.85
N MET A 562 18.15 -5.38 -6.63
CA MET A 562 16.84 -5.98 -6.38
C MET A 562 15.70 -5.00 -6.68
N SER A 563 15.91 -3.71 -6.39
CA SER A 563 14.97 -2.65 -6.70
C SER A 563 14.77 -2.46 -8.20
N ILE A 564 15.86 -2.41 -8.98
CA ILE A 564 15.80 -2.25 -10.44
C ILE A 564 15.16 -3.48 -11.09
N VAL A 565 15.52 -4.68 -10.66
CA VAL A 565 14.89 -5.92 -11.17
C VAL A 565 13.42 -5.97 -10.79
N GLY A 566 13.06 -5.59 -9.56
CA GLY A 566 11.67 -5.49 -9.14
C GLY A 566 10.86 -4.50 -9.99
N LEU A 567 11.43 -3.34 -10.33
CA LEU A 567 10.83 -2.38 -11.26
C LEU A 567 10.65 -2.98 -12.66
N ALA A 568 11.67 -3.65 -13.19
CA ALA A 568 11.60 -4.28 -14.51
C ALA A 568 10.50 -5.36 -14.55
N LEU A 569 10.40 -6.21 -13.53
CA LEU A 569 9.33 -7.19 -13.37
C LEU A 569 7.95 -6.54 -13.25
N THR A 570 7.87 -5.40 -12.53
CA THR A 570 6.64 -4.63 -12.39
C THR A 570 6.16 -4.05 -13.72
N ILE A 571 7.07 -3.48 -14.51
CA ILE A 571 6.76 -2.93 -15.85
C ILE A 571 6.35 -4.06 -16.80
N ALA A 572 7.13 -5.16 -16.82
CA ALA A 572 6.82 -6.31 -17.64
C ALA A 572 5.45 -6.90 -17.26
N GLY A 573 5.17 -7.05 -15.96
CA GLY A 573 3.88 -7.50 -15.45
C GLY A 573 2.73 -6.60 -15.88
N ALA A 574 2.89 -5.28 -15.77
CA ALA A 574 1.87 -4.32 -16.19
C ALA A 574 1.58 -4.33 -17.71
N ILE A 575 2.56 -4.68 -18.54
CA ILE A 575 2.40 -4.78 -20.00
C ILE A 575 1.81 -6.13 -20.40
N LEU A 576 2.34 -7.22 -19.85
CA LEU A 576 1.95 -8.59 -20.22
C LEU A 576 0.63 -9.02 -19.59
N VAL A 577 0.38 -8.60 -18.34
CA VAL A 577 -0.80 -8.94 -17.55
C VAL A 577 -1.34 -7.66 -16.91
N PRO A 578 -1.99 -6.77 -17.69
CA PRO A 578 -2.45 -5.48 -17.17
C PRO A 578 -3.53 -5.59 -16.09
N LEU A 579 -4.19 -6.75 -15.95
CA LEU A 579 -5.22 -7.04 -14.93
C LEU A 579 -6.37 -6.00 -14.89
N ARG A 580 -6.87 -5.60 -16.06
CA ARG A 580 -7.90 -4.55 -16.19
C ARG A 580 -9.21 -4.87 -15.47
#